data_AF-A0A1J5GGC8-F1
#
_entry.id   AF-A0A1J5GGC8-F1
#
_cell.length_a   1.000
_cell.length_b   1.000
_cell.length_c   1.000
_cell.angle_alpha   90.00
_cell.angle_beta   90.00
_cell.angle_gamma   90.00
#
_symmetry.space_group_name_H-M   'P 1'
#
loop_
_entity.id
_entity.type
_entity.pdbx_description
1 polymer ?
#
loop_
_entity_poly.entity_id
_entity_poly.type
_entity_poly.pdbx_seq_one_letter_code
_entity_poly.pdbx_strand_id
1 'polypeptide(L)'
;MSELTGKVLAVQANFYRVKLDREFSIELLDEFGQKYQHHVSELLCTRRARLKKIGQQICVGDIVIIEEPDWQGGRGAVSEVLPRQNLIDRPTVANVDRILLIFALAEPTLDPYQLSRFLVKAESANVEVLLCLNKRDLVDDQTWQVWRDRLNSWGYDPIAISTYTQDGIENLAQHLQTGVTVAAGMSGVGKSSLINLLVPNLQVRVGEVSQKMGHGKHTTRHVELFTLPTGGYLADTPGFMQPNLVVTPQDLAHYFPEARQRLALGVPCHFHNCLHRRDEPDCVVRGDWERYELYLDYLEEAIAYQQRLKNTANADAVTKVKDTSSGKHQQEPRLLKKRYRRESRRSEHQNPDLDRDFEEQGNENHHKTSRSKPNQKNL
;
A
#
# COMPACT_ATOMS: atom_id res chain seq x y z
N MET A 1 -36.21 12.70 -6.24
CA MET A 1 -35.56 12.65 -4.91
C MET A 1 -34.07 12.65 -5.17
N SER A 2 -33.29 13.50 -4.51
CA SER A 2 -31.82 13.45 -4.63
C SER A 2 -31.32 12.10 -4.15
N GLU A 3 -30.47 11.44 -4.92
CA GLU A 3 -29.83 10.18 -4.53
C GLU A 3 -29.00 10.38 -3.26
N LEU A 4 -29.07 9.42 -2.34
CA LEU A 4 -28.28 9.45 -1.11
C LEU A 4 -26.90 8.89 -1.42
N THR A 5 -25.88 9.74 -1.34
CA THR A 5 -24.49 9.37 -1.63
C THR A 5 -23.64 9.39 -0.36
N GLY A 6 -22.56 8.60 -0.40
CA GLY A 6 -21.56 8.62 0.65
C GLY A 6 -20.25 7.97 0.23
N LYS A 7 -19.22 8.13 1.07
CA LYS A 7 -17.88 7.59 0.86
C LYS A 7 -17.62 6.39 1.76
N VAL A 8 -17.08 5.31 1.20
CA VAL A 8 -16.71 4.10 1.94
C VAL A 8 -15.45 4.36 2.77
N LEU A 9 -15.60 4.41 4.10
CA LEU A 9 -14.48 4.60 5.05
C LEU A 9 -13.74 3.30 5.33
N ALA A 10 -14.46 2.17 5.44
CA ALA A 10 -13.87 0.88 5.76
C ALA A 10 -14.63 -0.26 5.10
N VAL A 11 -13.90 -1.30 4.69
CA VAL A 11 -14.46 -2.55 4.17
C VAL A 11 -14.26 -3.65 5.20
N GLN A 12 -15.36 -4.21 5.69
CA GLN A 12 -15.39 -5.36 6.60
C GLN A 12 -16.06 -6.55 5.89
N ALA A 13 -15.91 -7.77 6.43
CA ALA A 13 -16.26 -9.01 5.72
C ALA A 13 -17.66 -9.02 5.09
N ASN A 14 -18.67 -8.44 5.76
CA ASN A 14 -20.06 -8.41 5.30
C ASN A 14 -20.66 -7.00 5.21
N PHE A 15 -19.92 -5.98 5.62
CA PHE A 15 -20.44 -4.62 5.79
C PHE A 15 -19.44 -3.56 5.36
N TYR A 16 -19.96 -2.41 4.99
CA TYR A 16 -19.21 -1.24 4.55
C TYR A 16 -19.57 -0.08 5.46
N ARG A 17 -18.57 0.54 6.10
CA ARG A 17 -18.82 1.78 6.85
C ARG A 17 -18.80 2.93 5.85
N VAL A 18 -19.91 3.64 5.72
CA VAL A 18 -20.09 4.70 4.72
C VAL A 18 -20.38 6.02 5.42
N LYS A 19 -19.54 7.03 5.18
CA LYS A 19 -19.79 8.42 5.60
C LYS A 19 -20.73 9.06 4.59
N LEU A 20 -21.83 9.63 5.06
CA LEU A 20 -22.78 10.34 4.20
C LEU A 20 -22.23 11.71 3.83
N ASP A 21 -22.53 12.17 2.61
CA ASP A 21 -22.13 13.51 2.14
C ASP A 21 -22.90 14.64 2.86
N ARG A 22 -24.03 14.29 3.49
CA ARG A 22 -24.87 15.21 4.27
C ARG A 22 -25.19 14.57 5.61
N GLU A 23 -25.24 15.38 6.65
CA GLU A 23 -25.73 14.95 7.95
C GLU A 23 -27.27 14.96 7.98
N PHE A 24 -27.84 13.93 8.58
CA PHE A 24 -29.29 13.80 8.73
C PHE A 24 -29.65 13.84 10.21
N SER A 25 -30.58 14.72 10.57
CA SER A 25 -31.14 14.80 11.91
C SER A 25 -32.51 14.12 11.93
N ILE A 26 -32.69 13.11 12.78
CA ILE A 26 -33.96 12.42 12.97
C ILE A 26 -34.46 12.68 14.39
N GLU A 27 -35.74 13.00 14.54
CA GLU A 27 -36.40 13.03 15.84
C GLU A 27 -36.75 11.60 16.27
N LEU A 28 -36.21 11.17 17.40
CA LEU A 28 -36.50 9.89 18.04
C LEU A 28 -37.11 10.11 19.42
N LEU A 29 -37.81 9.09 19.92
CA LEU A 29 -38.34 9.07 21.27
C LEU A 29 -37.42 8.22 22.15
N ASP A 30 -37.07 8.72 23.33
CA ASP A 30 -36.37 7.93 24.33
C ASP A 30 -37.33 6.96 25.07
N GLU A 31 -36.78 6.19 26.00
CA GLU A 31 -37.54 5.23 26.82
C GLU A 31 -38.64 5.89 27.67
N PHE A 32 -38.59 7.21 27.84
CA PHE A 32 -39.54 8.03 28.60
C PHE A 32 -40.50 8.83 27.70
N GLY A 33 -40.44 8.62 26.38
CA GLY A 33 -41.26 9.34 25.40
C GLY A 33 -40.84 10.79 25.15
N GLN A 34 -39.66 11.21 25.60
CA GLN A 34 -39.10 12.52 25.26
C GLN A 34 -38.47 12.48 23.88
N LYS A 35 -38.72 13.53 23.10
CA LYS A 35 -38.10 13.70 21.79
C LYS A 35 -36.65 14.12 21.94
N TYR A 36 -35.75 13.44 21.26
CA TYR A 36 -34.36 13.88 21.08
C TYR A 36 -33.97 13.86 19.61
N GLN A 37 -33.02 14.71 19.23
CA GLN A 37 -32.46 14.73 17.89
C GLN A 37 -31.28 13.76 17.82
N HIS A 38 -31.34 12.83 16.88
CA HIS A 38 -30.26 11.91 16.57
C HIS A 38 -29.62 12.31 15.24
N HIS A 39 -28.33 12.64 15.27
CA HIS A 39 -27.56 13.01 14.09
C HIS A 39 -26.88 11.77 13.50
N VAL A 40 -27.27 11.41 12.29
CA VAL A 40 -26.68 10.30 11.53
C VAL A 40 -25.79 10.88 10.45
N SER A 41 -24.50 10.59 10.55
CA SER A 41 -23.51 10.97 9.55
C SER A 41 -22.79 9.76 8.94
N GLU A 42 -22.99 8.56 9.50
CA GLU A 42 -22.42 7.31 9.03
C GLU A 42 -23.46 6.20 9.03
N LEU A 43 -23.41 5.32 8.03
CA LEU A 43 -24.23 4.12 7.93
C LEU A 43 -23.36 2.89 7.77
N LEU A 44 -23.82 1.78 8.35
CA LEU A 44 -23.27 0.46 8.15
C LEU A 44 -24.06 -0.23 7.03
N CYS A 45 -23.48 -0.26 5.84
CA CYS A 45 -24.15 -0.68 4.63
C CYS A 45 -23.84 -2.13 4.25
N THR A 46 -24.80 -2.80 3.62
CA THR A 46 -24.59 -4.10 2.95
C THR A 46 -24.54 -3.91 1.44
N ARG A 47 -23.94 -4.86 0.70
CA ARG A 47 -23.95 -4.83 -0.77
C ARG A 47 -25.22 -5.50 -1.31
N ARG A 48 -26.00 -4.80 -2.15
CA ARG A 48 -27.15 -5.43 -2.84
C ARG A 48 -26.73 -6.60 -3.73
N ALA A 49 -27.63 -7.57 -3.90
CA ALA A 49 -27.39 -8.77 -4.69
C ALA A 49 -27.04 -8.49 -6.17
N ARG A 50 -27.55 -7.39 -6.76
CA ARG A 50 -27.25 -7.00 -8.14
C ARG A 50 -25.76 -6.72 -8.35
N LEU A 51 -25.12 -5.97 -7.44
CA LEU A 51 -23.68 -5.71 -7.50
C LEU A 51 -22.86 -7.00 -7.38
N LYS A 52 -23.33 -7.98 -6.59
CA LYS A 52 -22.71 -9.29 -6.48
C LYS A 52 -22.77 -10.07 -7.81
N LYS A 53 -23.85 -9.93 -8.59
CA LYS A 53 -24.00 -10.59 -9.90
C LYS A 53 -23.10 -9.97 -10.99
N ILE A 54 -22.89 -8.65 -10.93
CA ILE A 54 -22.03 -7.92 -11.87
C ILE A 54 -20.54 -8.10 -11.51
N GLY A 55 -20.24 -8.57 -10.29
CA GLY A 55 -18.87 -8.79 -9.82
C GLY A 55 -18.16 -7.50 -9.40
N GLN A 56 -18.88 -6.38 -9.27
CA GLN A 56 -18.31 -5.10 -8.87
C GLN A 56 -17.81 -5.16 -7.42
N GLN A 57 -16.52 -4.90 -7.24
CA GLN A 57 -15.86 -4.84 -5.94
C GLN A 57 -15.98 -3.43 -5.35
N ILE A 58 -16.43 -3.34 -4.11
CA ILE A 58 -16.44 -2.09 -3.33
C ILE A 58 -15.11 -2.00 -2.57
N CYS A 59 -14.44 -0.87 -2.71
CA CYS A 59 -13.15 -0.55 -2.12
C CYS A 59 -13.29 0.62 -1.15
N VAL A 60 -12.31 0.76 -0.25
CA VAL A 60 -12.18 1.95 0.59
C VAL A 60 -11.96 3.17 -0.30
N GLY A 61 -12.63 4.29 -0.01
CA GLY A 61 -12.58 5.53 -0.80
C GLY A 61 -13.58 5.61 -1.95
N ASP A 62 -14.28 4.52 -2.28
CA ASP A 62 -15.37 4.53 -3.26
C ASP A 62 -16.48 5.50 -2.84
N ILE A 63 -17.06 6.17 -3.84
CA ILE A 63 -18.30 6.93 -3.67
C ILE A 63 -19.45 6.01 -4.09
N VAL A 64 -20.45 5.88 -3.23
CA VAL A 64 -21.53 4.91 -3.39
C VAL A 64 -22.89 5.56 -3.26
N ILE A 65 -23.86 5.02 -3.99
CA ILE A 65 -25.27 5.34 -3.82
C ILE A 65 -25.86 4.36 -2.79
N ILE A 66 -26.60 4.91 -1.84
CA ILE A 66 -27.22 4.19 -0.74
C ILE A 66 -28.74 4.23 -0.93
N GLU A 67 -29.37 3.07 -0.74
CA GLU A 67 -30.82 2.91 -0.75
C GLU A 67 -31.30 2.31 0.56
N GLU A 68 -32.60 2.49 0.83
CA GLU A 68 -33.30 1.94 2.01
C GLU A 68 -32.56 2.26 3.34
N PRO A 69 -32.23 3.54 3.62
CA PRO A 69 -31.55 3.89 4.86
C PRO A 69 -32.48 3.66 6.05
N ASP A 70 -32.05 2.78 6.96
CA ASP A 70 -32.60 2.65 8.30
C ASP A 70 -31.83 3.60 9.22
N TRP A 71 -32.40 4.81 9.39
CA TRP A 71 -31.79 5.86 10.18
C TRP A 71 -31.76 5.56 11.68
N GLN A 72 -32.71 4.75 12.19
CA GLN A 72 -32.74 4.35 13.59
C GLN A 72 -31.68 3.29 13.88
N GLY A 73 -31.54 2.30 13.00
CA GLY A 73 -30.55 1.25 13.11
C GLY A 73 -29.16 1.59 12.58
N GLY A 74 -29.00 2.75 11.94
CA GLY A 74 -27.75 3.19 11.30
C GLY A 74 -27.31 2.29 10.16
N ARG A 75 -28.26 1.78 9.35
CA ARG A 75 -28.00 0.79 8.29
C ARG A 75 -28.44 1.27 6.92
N GLY A 76 -27.90 0.67 5.88
CA GLY A 76 -28.34 0.91 4.50
C GLY A 76 -27.88 -0.19 3.54
N ALA A 77 -28.23 -0.03 2.26
CA ALA A 77 -27.77 -0.92 1.20
C ALA A 77 -27.06 -0.12 0.11
N VAL A 78 -25.82 -0.52 -0.23
CA VAL A 78 -25.11 0.00 -1.41
C VAL A 78 -25.78 -0.57 -2.65
N SER A 79 -26.34 0.30 -3.47
CA SER A 79 -27.00 -0.02 -4.73
C SER A 79 -26.04 0.09 -5.92
N GLU A 80 -25.16 1.10 -5.89
CA GLU A 80 -24.23 1.45 -6.96
C GLU A 80 -22.90 1.99 -6.41
N VAL A 81 -21.82 1.74 -7.15
CA VAL A 81 -20.50 2.38 -6.95
C VAL A 81 -20.25 3.30 -8.12
N LEU A 82 -20.04 4.59 -7.84
CA LEU A 82 -19.80 5.61 -8.86
C LEU A 82 -18.42 5.42 -9.52
N PRO A 83 -18.21 5.97 -10.74
CA PRO A 83 -16.93 5.88 -11.43
C PRO A 83 -15.75 6.38 -10.59
N ARG A 84 -14.67 5.59 -10.56
CA ARG A 84 -13.44 5.93 -9.85
C ARG A 84 -12.59 6.88 -10.68
N GLN A 85 -11.97 7.86 -10.03
CA GLN A 85 -10.95 8.69 -10.66
C GLN A 85 -9.62 7.94 -10.78
N ASN A 86 -9.26 7.17 -9.74
CA ASN A 86 -8.06 6.34 -9.70
C ASN A 86 -8.24 5.18 -8.69
N LEU A 87 -7.28 4.25 -8.71
CA LEU A 87 -7.21 3.12 -7.79
C LEU A 87 -5.75 2.81 -7.48
N ILE A 88 -5.35 2.93 -6.22
CA ILE A 88 -4.08 2.40 -5.73
C ILE A 88 -4.29 0.92 -5.41
N ASP A 89 -3.51 0.03 -6.01
CA ASP A 89 -3.72 -1.42 -5.84
C ASP A 89 -3.29 -1.93 -4.47
N ARG A 90 -2.20 -1.38 -3.91
CA ARG A 90 -1.55 -1.92 -2.71
C ARG A 90 -1.14 -0.82 -1.71
N PRO A 91 -1.91 -0.66 -0.61
CA PRO A 91 -3.17 -1.32 -0.35
C PRO A 91 -4.32 -0.68 -1.16
N THR A 92 -5.43 -1.41 -1.31
CA THR A 92 -6.49 -1.04 -2.24
C THR A 92 -7.32 0.16 -1.75
N VAL A 93 -7.11 1.33 -2.36
CA VAL A 93 -7.84 2.58 -2.04
C VAL A 93 -8.22 3.28 -3.35
N ALA A 94 -9.48 3.67 -3.46
CA ALA A 94 -10.02 4.39 -4.62
C ALA A 94 -10.12 5.90 -4.35
N ASN A 95 -10.11 6.69 -5.41
CA ASN A 95 -10.30 8.15 -5.36
C ASN A 95 -9.31 8.83 -4.40
N VAL A 96 -8.03 8.49 -4.52
CA VAL A 96 -6.94 9.07 -3.76
C VAL A 96 -6.52 10.36 -4.44
N ASP A 97 -6.57 11.47 -3.72
CA ASP A 97 -6.15 12.77 -4.25
C ASP A 97 -4.62 12.92 -4.16
N ARG A 98 -4.03 12.46 -3.05
CA ARG A 98 -2.60 12.60 -2.80
C ARG A 98 -1.99 11.52 -1.93
N ILE A 99 -0.67 11.36 -2.07
CA ILE A 99 0.17 10.56 -1.19
C ILE A 99 0.99 11.50 -0.31
N LEU A 100 0.82 11.38 1.00
CA LEU A 100 1.68 12.02 1.99
C LEU A 100 2.87 11.10 2.25
N LEU A 101 4.02 11.44 1.68
CA LEU A 101 5.26 10.71 1.86
C LEU A 101 6.06 11.29 3.02
N ILE A 102 6.27 10.49 4.06
CA ILE A 102 6.87 10.91 5.33
C ILE A 102 8.25 10.29 5.46
N PHE A 103 9.26 11.14 5.63
CA PHE A 103 10.62 10.75 5.96
C PHE A 103 11.10 11.51 7.20
N ALA A 104 12.18 11.05 7.81
CA ALA A 104 12.82 11.74 8.92
C ALA A 104 14.09 12.45 8.44
N LEU A 105 14.34 13.66 8.94
CA LEU A 105 15.60 14.38 8.73
C LEU A 105 16.75 13.73 9.52
N ALA A 106 16.44 13.18 10.70
CA ALA A 106 17.38 12.46 11.55
C ALA A 106 16.72 11.25 12.21
N GLU A 107 17.50 10.21 12.51
CA GLU A 107 17.06 8.99 13.20
C GLU A 107 15.79 8.31 12.61
N PRO A 108 15.84 7.71 11.42
CA PRO A 108 17.02 7.46 10.60
C PRO A 108 17.43 8.68 9.77
N THR A 109 18.71 8.75 9.40
CA THR A 109 19.21 9.76 8.46
C THR A 109 18.54 9.62 7.11
N LEU A 110 18.22 10.76 6.49
CA LEU A 110 17.59 10.79 5.18
C LEU A 110 18.53 10.26 4.10
N ASP A 111 18.17 9.13 3.51
CA ASP A 111 18.93 8.48 2.42
C ASP A 111 18.32 8.87 1.05
N PRO A 112 19.07 9.58 0.18
CA PRO A 112 18.62 9.95 -1.17
C PRO A 112 18.16 8.77 -2.02
N TYR A 113 18.82 7.62 -1.89
CA TYR A 113 18.49 6.43 -2.66
C TYR A 113 17.11 5.91 -2.24
N GLN A 114 16.87 5.76 -0.94
CA GLN A 114 15.57 5.30 -0.47
C GLN A 114 14.47 6.33 -0.74
N LEU A 115 14.71 7.61 -0.49
CA LEU A 115 13.73 8.66 -0.76
C LEU A 115 13.33 8.68 -2.24
N SER A 116 14.31 8.67 -3.15
CA SER A 116 14.04 8.66 -4.59
C SER A 116 13.19 7.48 -5.02
N ARG A 117 13.45 6.30 -4.46
CA ARG A 117 12.67 5.09 -4.73
C ARG A 117 11.21 5.22 -4.30
N PHE A 118 10.96 5.81 -3.14
CA PHE A 118 9.60 6.06 -2.68
C PHE A 118 8.90 7.15 -3.49
N LEU A 119 9.61 8.20 -3.91
CA LEU A 119 9.09 9.24 -4.79
C LEU A 119 8.67 8.66 -6.15
N VAL A 120 9.52 7.86 -6.78
CA VAL A 120 9.18 7.16 -8.04
C VAL A 120 7.96 6.26 -7.84
N LYS A 121 7.86 5.57 -6.70
CA LYS A 121 6.69 4.74 -6.39
C LYS A 121 5.43 5.57 -6.22
N ALA A 122 5.50 6.72 -5.56
CA ALA A 122 4.38 7.63 -5.38
C ALA A 122 3.93 8.24 -6.71
N GLU A 123 4.87 8.71 -7.53
CA GLU A 123 4.65 9.20 -8.89
C GLU A 123 4.03 8.13 -9.79
N SER A 124 4.42 6.85 -9.65
CA SER A 124 3.81 5.76 -10.42
C SER A 124 2.33 5.53 -10.13
N ALA A 125 1.79 6.07 -9.03
CA ALA A 125 0.36 6.03 -8.74
C ALA A 125 -0.43 7.13 -9.47
N ASN A 126 0.23 8.06 -10.18
CA ASN A 126 -0.39 9.19 -10.89
C ASN A 126 -1.32 10.02 -9.99
N VAL A 127 -0.89 10.28 -8.76
CA VAL A 127 -1.57 11.14 -7.79
C VAL A 127 -0.57 12.17 -7.26
N GLU A 128 -1.06 13.27 -6.70
CA GLU A 128 -0.22 14.32 -6.14
C GLU A 128 0.67 13.76 -5.02
N VAL A 129 1.95 14.14 -5.00
CA VAL A 129 2.91 13.72 -3.97
C VAL A 129 3.20 14.89 -3.05
N LEU A 130 2.80 14.75 -1.78
CA LEU A 130 3.11 15.70 -0.71
C LEU A 130 4.27 15.14 0.12
N LEU A 131 5.44 15.77 0.05
CA LEU A 131 6.62 15.34 0.80
C LEU A 131 6.67 16.03 2.16
N CYS A 132 6.78 15.23 3.21
CA CYS A 132 6.86 15.69 4.59
C CYS A 132 8.12 15.13 5.27
N LEU A 133 8.91 16.04 5.85
CA LEU A 133 10.15 15.74 6.54
C LEU A 133 9.98 15.98 8.04
N ASN A 134 9.87 14.90 8.80
CA ASN A 134 9.70 14.90 10.25
C ASN A 134 11.06 15.01 10.97
N LYS A 135 10.98 15.20 12.30
CA LYS A 135 12.11 15.32 13.22
C LYS A 135 12.99 16.53 12.93
N ARG A 136 12.34 17.64 12.53
CA ARG A 136 12.98 18.93 12.29
C ARG A 136 13.72 19.47 13.52
N ASP A 137 13.27 19.08 14.72
CA ASP A 137 13.87 19.41 16.01
C ASP A 137 15.27 18.82 16.24
N LEU A 138 15.66 17.79 15.47
CA LEU A 138 16.96 17.12 15.61
C LEU A 138 18.04 17.63 14.65
N VAL A 139 17.72 18.59 13.77
CA VAL A 139 18.65 19.14 12.79
C VAL A 139 18.75 20.66 12.91
N ASP A 140 19.89 21.22 12.53
CA ASP A 140 20.07 22.66 12.48
C ASP A 140 19.45 23.28 11.20
N ASP A 141 19.36 24.61 11.18
CA ASP A 141 18.80 25.35 10.05
C ASP A 141 19.61 25.13 8.77
N GLN A 142 20.93 24.98 8.87
CA GLN A 142 21.79 24.76 7.72
C GLN A 142 21.48 23.42 7.04
N THR A 143 21.40 22.33 7.81
CA THR A 143 21.04 21.01 7.30
C THR A 143 19.66 21.01 6.65
N TRP A 144 18.69 21.70 7.27
CA TRP A 144 17.37 21.87 6.69
C TRP A 144 17.40 22.60 5.34
N GLN A 145 18.09 23.74 5.23
CA GLN A 145 18.17 24.47 3.96
C GLN A 145 18.83 23.65 2.86
N VAL A 146 19.92 22.93 3.17
CA VAL A 146 20.59 22.05 2.20
C VAL A 146 19.62 21.00 1.65
N TRP A 147 18.84 20.34 2.52
CA TRP A 147 17.86 19.36 2.06
C TRP A 147 16.68 19.98 1.32
N ARG A 148 16.21 21.15 1.76
CA ARG A 148 15.12 21.88 1.10
C ARG A 148 15.51 22.27 -0.33
N ASP A 149 16.69 22.88 -0.50
CA ASP A 149 17.18 23.31 -1.82
C ASP A 149 17.41 22.11 -2.75
N ARG A 150 17.98 21.04 -2.21
CA ARG A 150 18.15 19.77 -2.93
C ARG A 150 16.82 19.21 -3.41
N LEU A 151 15.80 19.13 -2.56
CA LEU A 151 14.48 18.60 -2.92
C LEU A 151 13.72 19.52 -3.89
N ASN A 152 13.86 20.84 -3.73
CA ASN A 152 13.36 21.81 -4.70
C ASN A 152 13.97 21.58 -6.09
N SER A 153 15.27 21.28 -6.16
CA SER A 153 15.94 20.93 -7.43
C SER A 153 15.42 19.63 -8.04
N TRP A 154 14.86 18.73 -7.23
CA TRP A 154 14.20 17.51 -7.69
C TRP A 154 12.72 17.73 -8.07
N GLY A 155 12.20 18.94 -7.90
CA GLY A 155 10.82 19.30 -8.20
C GLY A 155 9.82 19.07 -7.07
N TYR A 156 10.28 18.93 -5.81
CA TYR A 156 9.43 18.76 -4.64
C TYR A 156 9.64 19.89 -3.63
N ASP A 157 8.55 20.48 -3.12
CA ASP A 157 8.58 21.44 -2.01
C ASP A 157 8.25 20.73 -0.69
N PRO A 158 9.25 20.38 0.14
CA PRO A 158 9.02 19.59 1.34
C PRO A 158 8.45 20.44 2.49
N ILE A 159 7.49 19.87 3.23
CA ILE A 159 7.03 20.44 4.51
C ILE A 159 7.86 19.85 5.64
N ALA A 160 8.62 20.70 6.35
CA ALA A 160 9.28 20.31 7.58
C ALA A 160 8.30 20.30 8.75
N ILE A 161 8.33 19.24 9.55
CA ILE A 161 7.53 19.12 10.77
C ILE A 161 8.37 18.55 11.93
N SER A 162 7.89 18.74 13.14
CA SER A 162 8.29 17.94 14.29
C SER A 162 7.06 17.42 15.01
N THR A 163 6.90 16.10 15.05
CA THR A 163 5.87 15.48 15.89
C THR A 163 6.15 15.63 17.38
N TYR A 164 7.39 15.98 17.77
CA TYR A 164 7.77 16.16 19.18
C TYR A 164 7.42 17.56 19.67
N THR A 165 7.83 18.61 18.94
CA THR A 165 7.52 20.01 19.29
C THR A 165 6.17 20.48 18.74
N GLN A 166 5.54 19.68 17.88
CA GLN A 166 4.33 19.99 17.10
C GLN A 166 4.50 21.14 16.09
N ASP A 167 5.75 21.51 15.79
CA ASP A 167 6.04 22.50 14.76
C ASP A 167 5.68 22.00 13.36
N GLY A 168 5.13 22.88 12.53
CA GLY A 168 4.70 22.59 11.15
C GLY A 168 3.45 21.71 11.00
N ILE A 169 2.89 21.17 12.09
CA ILE A 169 1.73 20.26 12.04
C ILE A 169 0.47 20.98 11.54
N GLU A 170 0.24 22.22 11.97
CA GLU A 170 -0.92 23.02 11.54
C GLU A 170 -0.85 23.34 10.04
N ASN A 171 0.33 23.72 9.54
CA ASN A 171 0.56 23.93 8.11
C ASN A 171 0.27 22.64 7.32
N LEU A 172 0.82 21.51 7.76
CA LEU A 172 0.52 20.22 7.12
C LEU A 172 -0.99 19.92 7.14
N ALA A 173 -1.68 20.14 8.26
CA ALA A 173 -3.11 19.91 8.37
C ALA A 173 -3.94 20.73 7.37
N GLN A 174 -3.48 21.94 6.99
CA GLN A 174 -4.11 22.77 5.96
C GLN A 174 -4.07 22.11 4.58
N HIS A 175 -2.94 21.49 4.21
CA HIS A 175 -2.82 20.73 2.96
C HIS A 175 -3.70 19.48 2.92
N LEU A 176 -4.11 18.96 4.09
CA LEU A 176 -4.89 17.73 4.22
C LEU A 176 -6.40 17.94 4.36
N GLN A 177 -6.89 19.19 4.36
CA GLN A 177 -8.29 19.56 4.64
C GLN A 177 -9.32 19.01 3.66
N THR A 178 -8.89 18.55 2.48
CA THR A 178 -9.80 18.10 1.42
C THR A 178 -9.30 16.81 0.79
N GLY A 179 -10.23 16.02 0.24
CA GLY A 179 -9.87 14.80 -0.48
C GLY A 179 -9.36 13.66 0.41
N VAL A 180 -8.84 12.61 -0.22
CA VAL A 180 -8.29 11.41 0.39
C VAL A 180 -6.78 11.43 0.27
N THR A 181 -6.11 11.44 1.41
CA THR A 181 -4.66 11.36 1.52
C THR A 181 -4.22 9.99 1.99
N VAL A 182 -3.28 9.38 1.30
CA VAL A 182 -2.66 8.11 1.68
C VAL A 182 -1.30 8.37 2.34
N ALA A 183 -1.13 7.99 3.60
CA ALA A 183 0.15 8.14 4.30
C ALA A 183 1.10 6.97 4.00
N ALA A 184 2.32 7.32 3.61
CA ALA A 184 3.42 6.41 3.28
C ALA A 184 4.74 6.88 3.92
N GLY A 185 5.68 5.99 4.17
CA GLY A 185 6.97 6.34 4.77
C GLY A 185 7.56 5.25 5.65
N MET A 186 8.88 5.11 5.67
CA MET A 186 9.57 4.01 6.35
C MET A 186 9.18 3.85 7.83
N SER A 187 9.39 2.64 8.38
CA SER A 187 9.24 2.44 9.82
C SER A 187 10.25 3.32 10.59
N GLY A 188 9.79 3.95 11.67
CA GLY A 188 10.63 4.80 12.53
C GLY A 188 10.66 6.29 12.18
N VAL A 189 10.11 6.71 11.03
CA VAL A 189 10.09 8.13 10.61
C VAL A 189 9.06 8.99 11.38
N GLY A 190 8.24 8.37 12.24
CA GLY A 190 7.21 9.07 13.02
C GLY A 190 5.83 9.14 12.37
N LYS A 191 5.55 8.35 11.31
CA LYS A 191 4.22 8.26 10.68
C LYS A 191 3.08 8.01 11.67
N SER A 192 3.20 7.01 12.53
CA SER A 192 2.12 6.70 13.50
C SER A 192 1.92 7.82 14.51
N SER A 193 3.00 8.48 14.95
CA SER A 193 2.93 9.65 15.83
C SER A 193 2.22 10.81 15.15
N LEU A 194 2.53 11.07 13.87
CA LEU A 194 1.85 12.08 13.08
C LEU A 194 0.36 11.79 12.91
N ILE A 195 0.01 10.54 12.59
CA ILE A 195 -1.39 10.13 12.44
C ILE A 195 -2.16 10.37 13.75
N ASN A 196 -1.59 10.06 14.91
CA ASN A 196 -2.24 10.28 16.21
C ASN A 196 -2.43 11.78 16.53
N LEU A 197 -1.51 12.64 16.09
CA LEU A 197 -1.67 14.10 16.23
C LEU A 197 -2.77 14.65 15.31
N LEU A 198 -2.83 14.16 14.07
CA LEU A 198 -3.82 14.59 13.08
C LEU A 198 -5.22 14.00 13.35
N VAL A 199 -5.29 12.85 14.02
CA VAL A 199 -6.54 12.16 14.36
C VAL A 199 -6.56 11.89 15.88
N PRO A 200 -7.01 12.87 16.70
CA PRO A 200 -6.88 12.82 18.17
C PRO A 200 -7.53 11.61 18.85
N ASN A 201 -8.56 11.04 18.22
CA ASN A 201 -9.30 9.89 18.76
C ASN A 201 -8.73 8.53 18.30
N LEU A 202 -7.68 8.54 17.48
CA LEU A 202 -7.07 7.32 16.98
C LEU A 202 -5.94 6.89 17.92
N GLN A 203 -6.17 5.84 18.71
CA GLN A 203 -5.13 5.25 19.56
C GLN A 203 -4.28 4.26 18.74
N VAL A 204 -3.62 4.71 17.66
CA VAL A 204 -2.67 3.85 16.96
C VAL A 204 -1.53 3.55 17.93
N ARG A 205 -1.25 2.26 18.17
CA ARG A 205 -0.19 1.82 19.08
C ARG A 205 1.16 2.41 18.62
N VAL A 206 1.67 3.39 19.36
CA VAL A 206 3.05 3.88 19.24
C VAL A 206 3.89 3.03 20.17
N GLY A 207 4.72 2.15 19.61
CA GLY A 207 5.65 1.31 20.37
C GLY A 207 7.01 1.33 19.71
N GLU A 208 8.06 1.38 20.54
CA GLU A 208 9.46 1.25 20.14
C GLU A 208 9.62 0.17 19.08
N VAL A 209 10.32 0.53 17.99
CA VAL A 209 10.69 -0.29 16.83
C VAL A 209 9.99 -1.64 16.84
N SER A 210 8.84 -1.73 16.16
CA SER A 210 8.00 -2.92 16.03
C SER A 210 8.80 -4.20 15.72
N GLN A 211 9.41 -4.80 16.74
CA GLN A 211 10.08 -6.11 16.69
C GLN A 211 9.05 -7.26 16.78
N LYS A 212 7.76 -6.94 16.88
CA LYS A 212 6.64 -7.90 16.85
C LYS A 212 5.77 -7.83 15.59
N MET A 213 6.32 -7.41 14.45
CA MET A 213 5.75 -7.76 13.14
C MET A 213 6.56 -8.90 12.52
N GLY A 214 6.43 -10.07 13.16
CA GLY A 214 7.06 -11.31 12.71
C GLY A 214 6.64 -11.66 11.29
N HIS A 215 7.63 -12.13 10.53
CA HIS A 215 7.53 -12.80 9.23
C HIS A 215 6.17 -13.49 9.02
N GLY A 216 5.33 -12.85 8.20
CA GLY A 216 4.00 -13.33 7.86
C GLY A 216 3.69 -13.02 6.41
N LYS A 217 3.83 -14.05 5.58
CA LYS A 217 3.35 -14.19 4.19
C LYS A 217 2.10 -13.33 3.89
N HIS A 218 2.27 -12.28 3.08
CA HIS A 218 1.22 -11.51 2.39
C HIS A 218 -0.16 -11.43 3.08
N THR A 219 -0.28 -10.74 4.21
CA THR A 219 -1.60 -10.41 4.77
C THR A 219 -2.00 -8.99 4.39
N THR A 220 -3.03 -8.88 3.55
CA THR A 220 -3.83 -7.66 3.27
C THR A 220 -4.20 -7.00 4.60
N ARG A 221 -3.41 -5.99 5.01
CA ARG A 221 -3.71 -5.19 6.20
C ARG A 221 -4.98 -4.39 5.91
N HIS A 222 -5.90 -4.38 6.87
CA HIS A 222 -7.14 -3.60 6.79
C HIS A 222 -6.79 -2.13 6.51
N VAL A 223 -7.39 -1.56 5.47
CA VAL A 223 -7.33 -0.12 5.18
C VAL A 223 -8.60 0.52 5.69
N GLU A 224 -8.45 1.69 6.29
CA GLU A 224 -9.53 2.51 6.81
C GLU A 224 -9.20 3.97 6.53
N LEU A 225 -10.23 4.75 6.19
CA LEU A 225 -10.14 6.20 6.12
C LEU A 225 -10.54 6.80 7.46
N PHE A 226 -9.63 7.59 8.00
CA PHE A 226 -9.86 8.42 9.17
C PHE A 226 -10.27 9.82 8.72
N THR A 227 -11.37 10.33 9.26
CA THR A 227 -11.79 11.71 9.03
C THR A 227 -10.92 12.63 9.86
N LEU A 228 -10.33 13.63 9.21
CA LEU A 228 -9.54 14.65 9.91
C LEU A 228 -10.46 15.72 10.52
N PRO A 229 -10.14 16.27 11.71
CA PRO A 229 -10.94 17.32 12.33
C PRO A 229 -11.06 18.58 11.47
N THR A 230 -10.02 18.86 10.66
CA THR A 230 -9.96 20.01 9.76
C THR A 230 -10.65 19.76 8.41
N GLY A 231 -11.22 18.57 8.21
CA GLY A 231 -11.77 18.11 6.92
C GLY A 231 -10.81 17.21 6.16
N GLY A 232 -11.34 16.42 5.22
CA GLY A 232 -10.58 15.45 4.45
C GLY A 232 -10.41 14.10 5.13
N TYR A 233 -9.75 13.18 4.44
CA TYR A 233 -9.58 11.79 4.86
C TYR A 233 -8.11 11.38 4.83
N LEU A 234 -7.68 10.62 5.84
CA LEU A 234 -6.35 10.05 5.93
C LEU A 234 -6.42 8.52 5.97
N ALA A 235 -5.70 7.85 5.09
CA ALA A 235 -5.54 6.40 5.10
C ALA A 235 -4.17 6.03 5.66
N ASP A 236 -4.12 5.16 6.68
CA ASP A 236 -2.86 4.49 7.03
C ASP A 236 -2.65 3.29 6.11
N THR A 237 -1.57 3.33 5.34
CA THR A 237 -1.25 2.28 4.38
C THR A 237 0.08 1.61 4.68
N PRO A 238 0.11 0.66 5.63
CA PRO A 238 1.32 -0.11 5.90
C PRO A 238 1.83 -0.93 4.69
N GLY A 239 1.00 -1.13 3.66
CA GLY A 239 1.35 -1.85 2.43
C GLY A 239 2.06 -1.00 1.37
N PHE A 240 1.94 0.33 1.42
CA PHE A 240 2.64 1.25 0.51
C PHE A 240 4.16 1.30 0.80
N MET A 241 4.57 0.65 1.89
CA MET A 241 5.95 0.56 2.37
C MET A 241 6.86 -0.39 1.59
N GLN A 242 6.32 -1.19 0.66
CA GLN A 242 7.15 -2.11 -0.12
C GLN A 242 7.72 -1.34 -1.32
N PRO A 243 9.03 -1.07 -1.34
CA PRO A 243 9.62 -0.20 -2.34
C PRO A 243 9.83 -0.94 -3.67
N ASN A 244 9.15 -2.05 -3.92
CA ASN A 244 9.32 -2.79 -5.17
C ASN A 244 8.82 -1.93 -6.34
N LEU A 245 9.74 -1.59 -7.23
CA LEU A 245 9.49 -0.81 -8.42
C LEU A 245 8.78 -1.72 -9.44
N VAL A 246 7.45 -1.79 -9.33
CA VAL A 246 6.59 -2.41 -10.34
C VAL A 246 6.25 -1.35 -11.37
N VAL A 247 7.27 -0.95 -12.13
CA VAL A 247 7.17 0.07 -13.19
C VAL A 247 7.75 -0.49 -14.47
N THR A 248 7.25 -0.03 -15.61
CA THR A 248 7.86 -0.38 -16.90
C THR A 248 9.13 0.44 -17.09
N PRO A 249 10.16 -0.11 -17.76
CA PRO A 249 11.37 0.65 -18.10
C PRO A 249 11.08 1.93 -18.90
N GLN A 250 10.03 1.90 -19.73
CA GLN A 250 9.61 3.02 -20.58
C GLN A 250 9.02 4.15 -19.76
N ASP A 251 8.19 3.83 -18.76
CA ASP A 251 7.51 4.86 -17.95
C ASP A 251 8.42 5.46 -16.88
N LEU A 252 9.53 4.78 -16.53
CA LEU A 252 10.36 5.16 -15.38
C LEU A 252 10.82 6.62 -15.43
N ALA A 253 11.23 7.13 -16.59
CA ALA A 253 11.68 8.51 -16.72
C ALA A 253 10.57 9.52 -16.44
N HIS A 254 9.31 9.17 -16.73
CA HIS A 254 8.17 10.02 -16.42
C HIS A 254 7.89 10.13 -14.93
N TYR A 255 8.46 9.27 -14.08
CA TYR A 255 8.32 9.35 -12.62
C TYR A 255 9.41 10.18 -11.93
N PHE A 256 10.31 10.80 -12.71
CA PHE A 256 11.28 11.79 -12.23
C PHE A 256 10.89 13.17 -12.75
N PRO A 257 10.53 14.14 -11.89
CA PRO A 257 10.18 15.49 -12.32
C PRO A 257 11.26 16.16 -13.19
N GLU A 258 12.54 15.94 -12.87
CA GLU A 258 13.69 16.49 -13.61
C GLU A 258 13.77 15.91 -15.02
N ALA A 259 13.54 14.60 -15.17
CA ALA A 259 13.51 13.95 -16.47
C ALA A 259 12.27 14.37 -17.27
N ARG A 260 11.09 14.50 -16.63
CA ARG A 260 9.89 15.08 -17.25
C ARG A 260 10.15 16.49 -17.78
N GLN A 261 10.80 17.34 -16.98
CA GLN A 261 11.13 18.70 -17.37
C GLN A 261 12.02 18.71 -18.61
N ARG A 262 13.03 17.84 -18.67
CA ARG A 262 13.90 17.68 -19.85
C ARG A 262 13.15 17.18 -21.08
N LEU A 263 12.29 16.19 -20.92
CA LEU A 263 11.43 15.68 -22.01
C LEU A 263 10.48 16.77 -22.55
N ALA A 264 10.06 17.71 -21.70
CA ALA A 264 9.18 18.81 -22.08
C ALA A 264 9.89 19.95 -22.84
N LEU A 265 11.23 20.03 -22.84
CA LEU A 265 11.99 21.09 -23.54
C LEU A 265 11.95 21.00 -25.08
N GLY A 266 11.24 20.02 -25.64
CA GLY A 266 10.81 20.02 -27.05
C GLY A 266 11.77 19.37 -28.04
N VAL A 267 12.95 18.94 -27.63
CA VAL A 267 13.83 18.09 -28.45
C VAL A 267 13.54 16.63 -28.14
N PRO A 268 12.88 15.87 -29.04
CA PRO A 268 12.65 14.46 -28.81
C PRO A 268 13.99 13.71 -28.83
N CYS A 269 14.07 12.62 -28.06
CA CYS A 269 15.19 11.68 -28.20
C CYS A 269 15.26 11.15 -29.64
N HIS A 270 16.47 10.78 -30.07
CA HIS A 270 16.68 10.16 -31.38
C HIS A 270 15.79 8.92 -31.61
N PHE A 271 15.62 8.10 -30.57
CA PHE A 271 14.76 6.91 -30.60
C PHE A 271 13.42 7.16 -29.92
N HIS A 272 12.32 6.68 -30.52
CA HIS A 272 10.98 6.73 -29.92
C HIS A 272 10.87 5.87 -28.64
N ASN A 273 11.63 4.79 -28.54
CA ASN A 273 11.67 3.88 -27.40
C ASN A 273 12.95 4.04 -26.56
N CYS A 274 13.52 5.25 -26.55
CA CYS A 274 14.66 5.64 -25.74
C CYS A 274 14.41 5.27 -24.27
N LEU A 275 15.31 4.45 -23.70
CA LEU A 275 15.31 4.12 -22.28
C LEU A 275 16.21 5.06 -21.48
N HIS A 276 16.66 6.14 -22.10
CA HIS A 276 17.49 7.19 -21.55
C HIS A 276 18.77 6.68 -20.90
N ARG A 277 19.37 5.64 -21.48
CA ARG A 277 20.64 5.08 -21.01
C ARG A 277 21.82 5.95 -21.43
N ARG A 278 22.97 5.76 -20.78
CA ARG A 278 24.22 6.47 -21.13
C ARG A 278 24.64 6.25 -22.57
N ASP A 279 24.47 5.03 -23.07
CA ASP A 279 24.88 4.59 -24.41
C ASP A 279 23.95 5.04 -25.53
N GLU A 280 22.79 5.62 -25.22
CA GLU A 280 21.86 6.10 -26.24
C GLU A 280 22.31 7.46 -26.82
N PRO A 281 22.55 7.55 -28.15
CA PRO A 281 22.91 8.81 -28.81
C PRO A 281 21.76 9.83 -28.75
N ASP A 282 22.13 11.11 -28.65
CA ASP A 282 21.23 12.27 -28.68
C ASP A 282 19.98 12.14 -27.76
N CYS A 283 20.16 11.55 -26.58
CA CYS A 283 19.13 11.47 -25.55
C CYS A 283 19.02 12.81 -24.78
N VAL A 284 17.82 13.39 -24.73
CA VAL A 284 17.54 14.67 -24.05
C VAL A 284 17.52 14.55 -22.52
N VAL A 285 17.17 13.37 -21.99
CA VAL A 285 17.13 13.11 -20.54
C VAL A 285 18.54 12.92 -19.98
N ARG A 286 19.46 12.42 -20.80
CA ARG A 286 20.87 12.23 -20.44
C ARG A 286 21.47 13.56 -20.02
N GLY A 287 22.31 13.53 -18.99
CA GLY A 287 23.14 14.67 -18.63
C GLY A 287 23.40 14.72 -17.14
N ASP A 288 23.86 15.87 -16.68
CA ASP A 288 24.26 16.10 -15.31
C ASP A 288 23.06 16.55 -14.48
N TRP A 289 22.40 15.61 -13.82
CA TRP A 289 21.44 15.87 -12.77
C TRP A 289 21.66 14.86 -11.66
N GLU A 290 21.44 15.32 -10.43
CA GLU A 290 21.90 14.61 -9.23
C GLU A 290 21.42 13.15 -9.15
N ARG A 291 20.17 12.90 -9.55
CA ARG A 291 19.55 11.57 -9.42
C ARG A 291 19.70 10.70 -10.68
N TYR A 292 20.50 11.10 -11.67
CA TYR A 292 20.65 10.33 -12.91
C TYR A 292 21.22 8.92 -12.67
N GLU A 293 22.21 8.79 -11.78
CA GLU A 293 22.75 7.45 -11.44
C GLU A 293 21.69 6.58 -10.77
N LEU A 294 20.87 7.16 -9.88
CA LEU A 294 19.75 6.45 -9.24
C LEU A 294 18.71 5.99 -10.27
N TYR A 295 18.46 6.82 -11.29
CA TYR A 295 17.59 6.46 -12.40
C TYR A 295 18.12 5.24 -13.16
N LEU A 296 19.43 5.18 -13.45
CA LEU A 296 20.04 4.04 -14.14
C LEU A 296 19.92 2.75 -13.31
N ASP A 297 20.19 2.82 -12.01
CA ASP A 297 20.02 1.69 -11.09
C ASP A 297 18.58 1.15 -11.10
N TYR A 298 17.59 2.05 -11.02
CA TYR A 298 16.18 1.67 -11.06
C TYR A 298 15.75 1.15 -12.43
N LEU A 299 16.34 1.67 -13.51
CA LEU A 299 16.09 1.21 -14.86
C LEU A 299 16.54 -0.24 -15.03
N GLU A 300 17.74 -0.57 -14.56
CA GLU A 300 18.24 -1.95 -14.56
C GLU A 300 17.33 -2.88 -13.77
N GLU A 301 16.87 -2.45 -12.59
CA GLU A 301 15.90 -3.22 -11.80
C GLU A 301 14.58 -3.43 -12.54
N ALA A 302 14.02 -2.37 -13.15
CA ALA A 302 12.76 -2.44 -13.90
C ALA A 302 12.87 -3.39 -15.11
N ILE A 303 14.02 -3.37 -15.80
CA ILE A 303 14.30 -4.29 -16.92
C ILE A 303 14.37 -5.73 -16.41
N ALA A 304 15.12 -5.97 -15.33
CA ALA A 304 15.25 -7.31 -14.74
C ALA A 304 13.89 -7.84 -14.26
N TYR A 305 13.05 -6.98 -13.67
CA TYR A 305 11.69 -7.32 -13.27
C TYR A 305 10.81 -7.69 -14.46
N GLN A 306 10.83 -6.90 -15.53
CA GLN A 306 10.07 -7.17 -16.75
C GLN A 306 10.50 -8.49 -17.42
N GLN A 307 11.80 -8.80 -17.44
CA GLN A 307 12.32 -10.07 -17.94
C GLN A 307 11.84 -11.26 -17.11
N ARG A 308 11.81 -11.14 -15.78
CA ARG A 308 11.26 -12.20 -14.90
C ARG A 308 9.80 -12.47 -15.20
N LEU A 309 8.98 -11.42 -15.40
CA LEU A 309 7.56 -11.58 -15.76
C LEU A 309 7.37 -12.30 -17.10
N LYS A 310 8.16 -11.96 -18.12
CA LYS A 310 8.13 -12.64 -19.42
C LYS A 310 8.52 -14.11 -19.28
N ASN A 311 9.54 -14.42 -18.48
CA ASN A 311 9.98 -15.81 -18.26
C ASN A 311 8.93 -16.64 -17.52
N THR A 312 8.26 -16.08 -16.52
CA THR A 312 7.15 -16.78 -15.83
C THR A 312 5.95 -16.99 -16.73
N ALA A 313 5.58 -16.00 -17.54
CA ALA A 313 4.48 -16.12 -18.49
C ALA A 313 4.78 -17.19 -19.57
N ASN A 314 6.03 -17.24 -20.05
CA ASN A 314 6.47 -18.24 -21.01
C ASN A 314 6.53 -19.65 -20.41
N ALA A 315 6.89 -19.80 -19.13
CA ALA A 315 6.89 -21.09 -18.44
C ALA A 315 5.47 -21.69 -18.30
N ASP A 316 4.47 -20.85 -18.04
CA ASP A 316 3.06 -21.26 -18.02
C ASP A 316 2.49 -21.51 -19.43
N ALA A 317 3.09 -20.91 -20.47
CA ALA A 317 2.69 -21.03 -21.87
C ALA A 317 3.32 -22.22 -22.63
N VAL A 318 4.15 -23.07 -22.01
CA VAL A 318 4.76 -24.23 -22.69
C VAL A 318 3.68 -25.25 -23.10
N THR A 319 3.16 -25.11 -24.31
CA THR A 319 2.32 -26.09 -25.03
C THR A 319 3.05 -27.43 -25.12
N LYS A 320 2.35 -28.55 -24.88
CA LYS A 320 2.91 -29.88 -25.13
C LYS A 320 2.55 -30.27 -26.57
N VAL A 321 3.53 -30.40 -27.45
CA VAL A 321 3.31 -31.01 -28.77
C VAL A 321 3.09 -32.51 -28.53
N LYS A 322 1.97 -33.03 -29.01
CA LYS A 322 1.68 -34.48 -29.00
C LYS A 322 1.66 -34.95 -30.45
N ASP A 323 2.43 -36.00 -30.73
CA ASP A 323 2.33 -36.72 -31.99
C ASP A 323 1.10 -37.62 -31.93
N THR A 324 0.15 -37.39 -32.84
CA THR A 324 -0.98 -38.29 -33.04
C THR A 324 -0.57 -39.39 -34.02
N SER A 325 -1.18 -40.57 -33.91
CA SER A 325 -0.92 -41.74 -34.75
C SER A 325 -1.17 -41.55 -36.26
N SER A 326 -1.58 -40.35 -36.69
CA SER A 326 -1.84 -39.95 -38.06
C SER A 326 -0.92 -38.82 -38.57
N GLY A 327 0.17 -38.51 -37.86
CA GLY A 327 1.24 -37.62 -38.36
C GLY A 327 0.91 -36.12 -38.36
N LYS A 328 -0.18 -35.69 -37.70
CA LYS A 328 -0.48 -34.26 -37.49
C LYS A 328 -0.11 -33.82 -36.08
N HIS A 329 0.76 -32.81 -35.99
CA HIS A 329 1.09 -32.14 -34.72
C HIS A 329 -0.06 -31.25 -34.28
N GLN A 330 -0.67 -31.56 -33.14
CA GLN A 330 -1.71 -30.72 -32.54
C GLN A 330 -1.12 -30.03 -31.30
N GLN A 331 -1.14 -28.69 -31.31
CA GLN A 331 -0.71 -27.90 -30.16
C GLN A 331 -1.87 -27.77 -29.19
N GLU A 332 -1.74 -28.33 -27.99
CA GLU A 332 -2.67 -28.09 -26.89
C GLU A 332 -2.00 -27.31 -25.75
N PRO A 333 -2.68 -26.30 -25.19
CA PRO A 333 -2.22 -25.64 -23.97
C PRO A 333 -2.19 -26.66 -22.83
N ARG A 334 -1.09 -26.70 -22.06
CA ARG A 334 -1.02 -27.57 -20.89
C ARG A 334 -2.08 -27.12 -19.88
N LEU A 335 -3.05 -27.98 -19.60
CA LEU A 335 -3.97 -27.79 -18.48
C LEU A 335 -3.13 -27.57 -17.22
N LEU A 336 -3.32 -26.42 -16.55
CA LEU A 336 -2.69 -26.10 -15.27
C LEU A 336 -2.86 -27.31 -14.34
N LYS A 337 -1.75 -27.84 -13.82
CA LYS A 337 -1.81 -28.88 -12.80
C LYS A 337 -2.58 -28.30 -11.62
N LYS A 338 -3.83 -28.75 -11.40
CA LYS A 338 -4.58 -28.45 -10.19
C LYS A 338 -3.64 -28.72 -9.01
N ARG A 339 -3.34 -27.68 -8.20
CA ARG A 339 -2.49 -27.73 -7.00
C ARG A 339 -3.03 -28.67 -5.89
N TYR A 340 -4.03 -29.48 -6.20
CA TYR A 340 -4.66 -30.44 -5.31
C TYR A 340 -4.99 -31.71 -6.12
N ARG A 341 -3.96 -32.43 -6.56
CA ARG A 341 -4.12 -33.84 -6.91
C ARG A 341 -3.65 -34.61 -5.69
N ARG A 342 -4.58 -35.15 -4.90
CA ARG A 342 -4.23 -36.20 -3.93
C ARG A 342 -3.55 -37.32 -4.72
N GLU A 343 -2.35 -37.69 -4.30
CA GLU A 343 -1.71 -38.87 -4.85
C GLU A 343 -2.61 -40.09 -4.61
N SER A 344 -2.66 -40.97 -5.61
CA SER A 344 -3.47 -42.18 -5.53
C SER A 344 -2.82 -43.11 -4.51
N ARG A 345 -3.60 -43.70 -3.61
CA ARG A 345 -3.11 -44.73 -2.66
C ARG A 345 -2.42 -45.94 -3.32
N ARG A 346 -2.51 -46.08 -4.64
CA ARG A 346 -1.77 -47.11 -5.39
C ARG A 346 -0.30 -46.78 -5.63
N SER A 347 0.11 -45.50 -5.61
CA SER A 347 1.53 -45.13 -5.77
C SER A 347 2.32 -45.16 -4.46
N GLU A 348 1.66 -45.07 -3.30
CA GLU A 348 2.31 -45.22 -1.98
C GLU A 348 2.80 -46.66 -1.73
N HIS A 349 2.26 -47.67 -2.40
CA HIS A 349 2.63 -49.08 -2.19
C HIS A 349 3.60 -49.66 -3.23
N GLN A 350 4.26 -48.82 -4.05
CA GLN A 350 5.21 -49.30 -5.07
C GLN A 350 6.67 -48.87 -4.89
N ASN A 351 7.04 -48.20 -3.79
CA ASN A 351 8.44 -47.93 -3.45
C ASN A 351 8.78 -48.47 -2.05
N PRO A 352 9.49 -49.61 -1.95
CA PRO A 352 9.93 -50.15 -0.66
C PRO A 352 11.17 -49.46 -0.05
N ASP A 353 11.83 -48.51 -0.72
CA ASP A 353 13.19 -48.08 -0.34
C ASP A 353 13.32 -46.60 0.04
N LEU A 354 12.48 -46.08 0.95
CA LEU A 354 12.69 -44.75 1.57
C LEU A 354 12.32 -44.68 3.06
N ASP A 355 12.51 -45.78 3.81
CA ASP A 355 12.45 -45.79 5.29
C ASP A 355 13.80 -46.18 5.91
N ARG A 356 14.87 -45.52 5.47
CA ARG A 356 16.13 -45.43 6.22
C ARG A 356 16.63 -43.99 6.14
N ASP A 357 17.04 -43.48 7.30
CA ASP A 357 17.63 -42.15 7.55
C ASP A 357 16.67 -41.08 8.13
N PHE A 358 16.03 -41.42 9.25
CA PHE A 358 15.60 -40.42 10.26
C PHE A 358 15.76 -40.95 11.70
N GLU A 359 16.89 -41.58 12.03
CA GLU A 359 17.34 -41.73 13.42
C GLU A 359 18.88 -41.69 13.45
N GLU A 360 19.47 -40.50 13.42
CA GLU A 360 20.77 -40.19 14.04
C GLU A 360 21.14 -38.72 13.78
N GLN A 361 20.86 -37.86 14.77
CA GLN A 361 21.69 -36.72 15.19
C GLN A 361 20.89 -35.88 16.20
N GLY A 362 20.81 -36.42 17.41
CA GLY A 362 20.19 -35.77 18.55
C GLY A 362 20.79 -36.28 19.86
N ASN A 363 22.13 -36.27 19.98
CA ASN A 363 22.83 -36.19 21.27
C ASN A 363 24.35 -36.17 21.12
N GLU A 364 24.97 -35.00 21.33
CA GLU A 364 26.25 -34.85 22.04
C GLU A 364 26.28 -33.46 22.70
N ASN A 365 25.90 -33.37 23.97
CA ASN A 365 26.88 -33.07 25.01
C ASN A 365 26.29 -33.13 26.43
N HIS A 366 26.93 -33.99 27.21
CA HIS A 366 26.81 -34.19 28.65
C HIS A 366 27.00 -32.90 29.46
N HIS A 367 26.23 -32.75 30.54
CA HIS A 367 26.80 -32.88 31.90
C HIS A 367 25.73 -32.99 33.00
N LYS A 368 25.86 -34.08 33.78
CA LYS A 368 25.83 -34.17 35.27
C LYS A 368 24.64 -33.52 36.01
N THR A 369 23.99 -34.09 37.01
CA THR A 369 24.03 -35.35 37.77
C THR A 369 22.83 -35.28 38.74
N SER A 370 22.36 -36.44 39.19
CA SER A 370 21.63 -36.69 40.45
C SER A 370 20.23 -36.09 40.68
N ARG A 371 19.27 -37.01 40.62
CA ARG A 371 18.01 -37.05 41.37
C ARG A 371 18.22 -36.81 42.88
N SER A 372 17.31 -36.08 43.51
CA SER A 372 16.64 -36.53 44.75
C SER A 372 15.29 -35.83 44.95
N LYS A 373 14.37 -36.60 45.50
CA LYS A 373 12.91 -36.38 45.60
C LYS A 373 12.52 -35.23 46.54
N PRO A 374 11.26 -34.75 46.44
CA PRO A 374 10.72 -33.73 47.32
C PRO A 374 10.37 -34.33 48.69
N ASN A 375 10.55 -33.57 49.76
CA ASN A 375 9.81 -33.82 50.99
C ASN A 375 9.46 -32.52 51.73
N GLN A 376 8.16 -32.39 51.93
CA GLN A 376 7.38 -31.63 52.89
C GLN A 376 8.05 -31.02 54.14
N LYS A 377 7.43 -29.89 54.52
CA LYS A 377 7.05 -29.40 55.88
C LYS A 377 7.94 -28.37 56.59
N ASN A 378 7.29 -27.21 56.78
CA ASN A 378 7.13 -26.41 57.99
C ASN A 378 8.38 -25.89 58.72
N LEU A 379 8.57 -24.57 58.67
CA LEU A 379 8.23 -23.66 59.77
C LEU A 379 8.15 -22.22 59.25
#